data_AF-A0A182XHD6-F1
#
_entry.id   AF-A0A182XHD6-F1
#
_cell.length_a   1.000
_cell.length_b   1.000
_cell.length_c   1.000
_cell.angle_alpha   90.00
_cell.angle_beta   90.00
_cell.angle_gamma   90.00
#
_symmetry.space_group_name_H-M   'P 1'
#
loop_
_entity.id
_entity.type
_entity.pdbx_description
1 polymer ?
#
loop_
_entity_poly.entity_id
_entity_poly.type
_entity_poly.pdbx_seq_one_letter_code
_entity_poly.pdbx_strand_id
1 'polypeptide(L)'
;MKLIKIALLLYALAGCEALFGIDVSPNIPEAATITNACLRLMIVSQQIVNSVNSVGELSFGTFLLQSGATSFVTSVPQAYTALAAIAREVNTVTNANTGNLNTIFSVVLTNLKSFTAVTIDERFAKWLILQNSAFTPDFSTIVQTLNDVTSFFENTAQPGMLRFSSNRITQATFYGTIPKQTVANVAQKLTDMVVYHESVVLPYFNRFGSTMRWASDKMAQFLSNMDSAFQSIDGTLCSTYERFNELNRTFRSEANDMQPSIQSSVAQFAKRMEEFNDLYVGGSSADYALAANDMYNSYLSTIVQQTKVISNSLEKVRNNFSDNALESFGDTLASGFTAMTQSILTILSQATTTNKVVCTDQVLHKFISDFSSAARKLSDCFSGSDYDVSAPVSGEITAVKDIQKDVAQYFNQLVSAVGGLANSSPLNARMQLDMFLTAFFSESKTITPTILQQLVNMATDLGANYALLIGRSRYCLAMNKAVAVRLATNFPQATFACVS
;
A
#
# COMPACT_ATOMS: atom_id res chain seq x y z
N MET A 1 24.42 -20.95 -73.97
CA MET A 1 24.39 -19.87 -72.95
C MET A 1 23.87 -20.26 -71.56
N LYS A 2 23.06 -21.32 -71.37
CA LYS A 2 22.60 -21.74 -70.02
C LYS A 2 23.66 -22.48 -69.18
N LEU A 3 24.59 -23.22 -69.80
CA LEU A 3 25.68 -23.91 -69.09
C LEU A 3 26.79 -22.97 -68.57
N ILE A 4 27.04 -21.85 -69.27
CA ILE A 4 28.03 -20.84 -68.85
C ILE A 4 27.54 -20.06 -67.61
N LYS A 5 26.22 -19.83 -67.46
CA LYS A 5 25.65 -19.18 -66.26
C LYS A 5 25.67 -20.08 -65.03
N ILE A 6 25.56 -21.40 -65.18
CA ILE A 6 25.65 -22.36 -64.06
C ILE A 6 27.12 -22.56 -63.64
N ALA A 7 28.06 -22.57 -64.59
CA ALA A 7 29.50 -22.59 -64.27
C ALA A 7 29.98 -21.30 -63.58
N LEU A 8 29.43 -20.13 -63.94
CA LEU A 8 29.69 -18.85 -63.26
C LEU A 8 29.01 -18.74 -61.88
N LEU A 9 27.84 -19.38 -61.67
CA LEU A 9 27.23 -19.49 -60.33
C LEU A 9 27.98 -20.48 -59.42
N LEU A 10 28.54 -21.56 -59.97
CA LEU A 10 29.43 -22.48 -59.23
C LEU A 10 30.82 -21.86 -58.97
N TYR A 11 31.33 -21.00 -59.85
CA TYR A 11 32.53 -20.20 -59.59
C TYR A 11 32.28 -19.05 -58.59
N ALA A 12 31.05 -18.53 -58.51
CA ALA A 12 30.66 -17.56 -57.49
C ALA A 12 30.41 -18.19 -56.10
N LEU A 13 30.17 -19.50 -56.04
CA LEU A 13 30.16 -20.32 -54.82
C LEU A 13 31.55 -20.87 -54.45
N ALA A 14 32.54 -20.72 -55.34
CA ALA A 14 33.97 -20.92 -55.07
C ALA A 14 34.68 -19.59 -54.78
N GLY A 15 33.93 -18.61 -54.26
CA GLY A 15 34.48 -17.37 -53.73
C GLY A 15 35.14 -17.65 -52.38
N CYS A 16 36.44 -17.40 -52.31
CA CYS A 16 37.20 -17.44 -51.08
C CYS A 16 36.54 -16.54 -50.02
N GLU A 17 36.08 -17.15 -48.93
CA GLU A 17 35.69 -16.42 -47.72
C GLU A 17 36.98 -16.26 -46.91
N ALA A 18 37.50 -15.03 -46.80
CA ALA A 18 38.75 -14.83 -46.09
C ALA A 18 38.55 -15.03 -44.60
N LEU A 19 39.47 -15.80 -44.02
CA LEU A 19 39.51 -16.08 -42.61
C LEU A 19 40.56 -15.16 -41.99
N PHE A 20 40.17 -14.29 -41.06
CA PHE A 20 41.09 -13.43 -40.29
C PHE A 20 42.10 -12.65 -41.16
N GLY A 21 41.65 -12.00 -42.24
CA GLY A 21 42.50 -11.15 -43.08
C GLY A 21 43.32 -11.87 -44.15
N ILE A 22 43.18 -13.20 -44.28
CA ILE A 22 43.88 -14.01 -45.28
C ILE A 22 42.88 -14.86 -46.07
N ASP A 23 43.05 -14.88 -47.38
CA ASP A 23 42.25 -15.63 -48.34
C ASP A 23 42.75 -17.10 -48.38
N VAL A 24 41.86 -18.05 -48.04
CA VAL A 24 42.18 -19.49 -47.94
C VAL A 24 41.35 -20.30 -48.94
N SER A 25 42.01 -21.11 -49.78
CA SER A 25 41.33 -21.95 -50.79
C SER A 25 41.73 -23.44 -50.70
N PRO A 26 40.77 -24.39 -50.67
CA PRO A 26 39.32 -24.17 -50.48
C PRO A 26 39.00 -23.64 -49.07
N ASN A 27 37.80 -23.07 -48.88
CA ASN A 27 37.38 -22.44 -47.63
C ASN A 27 37.50 -23.36 -46.39
N ILE A 28 37.64 -22.74 -45.22
CA ILE A 28 37.62 -23.40 -43.91
C ILE A 28 36.18 -23.61 -43.45
N PRO A 29 35.65 -24.85 -43.37
CA PRO A 29 34.25 -25.09 -42.97
C PRO A 29 33.86 -24.51 -41.61
N GLU A 30 34.81 -24.49 -40.68
CA GLU A 30 34.66 -23.96 -39.34
C GLU A 30 34.45 -22.44 -39.33
N ALA A 31 34.91 -21.72 -40.36
CA ALA A 31 34.67 -20.28 -40.54
C ALA A 31 33.18 -19.97 -40.69
N ALA A 32 32.51 -20.70 -41.59
CA ALA A 32 31.08 -20.58 -41.80
C ALA A 32 30.29 -20.95 -40.53
N THR A 33 30.78 -21.94 -39.77
CA THR A 33 30.19 -22.34 -38.49
C THR A 33 30.28 -21.22 -37.45
N ILE A 34 31.46 -20.58 -37.31
CA ILE A 34 31.67 -19.42 -36.43
C ILE A 34 30.80 -18.23 -36.85
N THR A 35 30.82 -17.86 -38.14
CA THR A 35 29.99 -16.78 -38.70
C THR A 35 28.51 -16.99 -38.42
N ASN A 36 27.99 -18.20 -38.69
CA ASN A 36 26.59 -18.53 -38.43
C ASN A 36 26.26 -18.48 -36.93
N ALA A 37 27.13 -19.02 -36.07
CA ALA A 37 26.93 -18.96 -34.63
C ALA A 37 26.93 -17.49 -34.13
N CYS A 38 27.87 -16.66 -34.58
CA CYS A 38 27.92 -15.25 -34.19
C CYS A 38 26.69 -14.45 -34.67
N LEU A 39 26.27 -14.62 -35.92
CA LEU A 39 25.04 -13.99 -36.43
C LEU A 39 23.82 -14.42 -35.62
N ARG A 40 23.72 -15.72 -35.30
CA ARG A 40 22.62 -16.25 -34.49
C ARG A 40 22.66 -15.75 -33.05
N LEU A 41 23.86 -15.65 -32.45
CA LEU A 41 24.08 -15.08 -31.13
C LEU A 41 23.63 -13.62 -31.05
N MET A 42 23.91 -12.82 -32.09
CA MET A 42 23.42 -11.45 -32.20
C MET A 42 21.88 -11.41 -32.20
N ILE A 43 21.24 -12.29 -32.99
CA ILE A 43 19.78 -12.35 -33.09
C ILE A 43 19.15 -12.73 -31.75
N VAL A 44 19.60 -13.82 -31.11
CA VAL A 44 19.03 -14.26 -29.82
C VAL A 44 19.30 -13.25 -28.71
N SER A 45 20.47 -12.61 -28.70
CA SER A 45 20.78 -11.53 -27.75
C SER A 45 19.82 -10.35 -27.91
N GLN A 46 19.52 -9.95 -29.15
CA GLN A 46 18.54 -8.90 -29.40
C GLN A 46 17.12 -9.32 -29.00
N GLN A 47 16.75 -10.59 -29.20
CA GLN A 47 15.46 -11.12 -28.73
C GLN A 47 15.34 -11.05 -27.21
N ILE A 48 16.41 -11.38 -26.47
CA ILE A 48 16.46 -11.27 -25.01
C ILE A 48 16.34 -9.81 -24.57
N VAL A 49 17.09 -8.89 -25.20
CA VAL A 49 16.99 -7.44 -24.92
C VAL A 49 15.56 -6.95 -25.12
N ASN A 50 14.94 -7.29 -26.24
CA ASN A 50 13.58 -6.86 -26.55
C ASN A 50 12.55 -7.44 -25.58
N SER A 51 12.72 -8.72 -25.19
CA SER A 51 11.88 -9.38 -24.19
C SER A 51 11.91 -8.63 -22.86
N VAL A 52 13.10 -8.34 -22.33
CA VAL A 52 13.23 -7.66 -21.05
C VAL A 52 12.75 -6.21 -21.12
N ASN A 53 13.06 -5.49 -22.20
CA ASN A 53 12.57 -4.12 -22.38
C ASN A 53 11.04 -4.05 -22.50
N SER A 54 10.39 -5.10 -23.02
CA SER A 54 8.94 -5.18 -23.13
C SER A 54 8.21 -5.34 -21.79
N VAL A 55 8.93 -5.67 -20.72
CA VAL A 55 8.39 -5.75 -19.36
C VAL A 55 7.92 -4.37 -18.87
N GLY A 56 8.55 -3.29 -19.33
CA GLY A 56 8.18 -1.92 -18.94
C GLY A 56 8.51 -1.59 -17.49
N GLU A 57 7.85 -0.56 -16.96
CA GLU A 57 8.07 -0.10 -15.59
C GLU A 57 7.38 -1.02 -14.58
N LEU A 58 8.14 -1.47 -13.60
CA LEU A 58 7.67 -2.33 -12.51
C LEU A 58 7.69 -1.55 -11.19
N SER A 59 6.57 -1.59 -10.49
CA SER A 59 6.42 -0.97 -9.17
C SER A 59 6.12 -2.03 -8.12
N PHE A 60 6.92 -2.02 -7.05
CA PHE A 60 6.76 -2.90 -5.90
C PHE A 60 6.86 -2.09 -4.61
N GLY A 61 6.11 -2.52 -3.59
CA GLY A 61 6.08 -1.83 -2.29
C GLY A 61 7.30 -2.07 -1.39
N THR A 62 8.27 -2.91 -1.79
CA THR A 62 9.47 -3.19 -0.98
C THR A 62 10.76 -2.92 -1.73
N PHE A 63 11.78 -2.48 -0.99
CA PHE A 63 13.10 -2.17 -1.57
C PHE A 63 13.74 -3.38 -2.25
N LEU A 64 13.61 -4.58 -1.68
CA LEU A 64 14.17 -5.80 -2.26
C LEU A 64 13.58 -6.10 -3.64
N LEU A 65 12.24 -6.13 -3.74
CA LEU A 65 11.55 -6.39 -4.99
C LEU A 65 11.78 -5.26 -6.01
N GLN A 66 11.73 -4.00 -5.57
CA GLN A 66 11.94 -2.85 -6.45
C GLN A 66 13.37 -2.81 -7.00
N SER A 67 14.38 -2.97 -6.14
CA SER A 67 15.77 -2.97 -6.57
C SER A 67 16.11 -4.16 -7.48
N GLY A 68 15.53 -5.33 -7.21
CA GLY A 68 15.66 -6.49 -8.09
C GLY A 68 14.99 -6.24 -9.45
N ALA A 69 13.76 -5.73 -9.48
CA ALA A 69 13.05 -5.40 -10.72
C ALA A 69 13.81 -4.37 -11.57
N THR A 70 14.27 -3.27 -10.98
CA THR A 70 15.10 -2.27 -11.66
C THR A 70 16.41 -2.86 -12.16
N SER A 71 17.08 -3.69 -11.34
CA SER A 71 18.32 -4.35 -11.75
C SER A 71 18.12 -5.30 -12.92
N PHE A 72 16.99 -6.02 -12.98
CA PHE A 72 16.67 -6.91 -14.09
C PHE A 72 16.55 -6.17 -15.43
N VAL A 73 15.74 -5.11 -15.47
CA VAL A 73 15.48 -4.34 -16.70
C VAL A 73 16.66 -3.48 -17.14
N THR A 74 17.69 -3.35 -16.33
CA THR A 74 18.91 -2.60 -16.65
C THR A 74 20.09 -3.50 -16.99
N SER A 75 20.38 -4.49 -16.14
CA SER A 75 21.55 -5.37 -16.28
C SER A 75 21.44 -6.35 -17.44
N VAL A 76 20.27 -6.98 -17.65
CA VAL A 76 20.10 -7.98 -18.70
C VAL A 76 20.25 -7.33 -20.09
N PRO A 77 19.58 -6.21 -20.42
CA PRO A 77 19.79 -5.55 -21.71
C PRO A 77 21.23 -5.10 -21.92
N GLN A 78 21.90 -4.57 -20.90
CA GLN A 78 23.30 -4.14 -20.98
C GLN A 78 24.24 -5.32 -21.28
N ALA A 79 24.08 -6.44 -20.57
CA ALA A 79 24.90 -7.64 -20.75
C ALA A 79 24.72 -8.24 -22.15
N TYR A 80 23.49 -8.37 -22.63
CA TYR A 80 23.20 -8.94 -23.94
C TYR A 80 23.54 -8.01 -25.11
N THR A 81 23.51 -6.69 -24.90
CA THR A 81 24.03 -5.73 -25.88
C THR A 81 25.55 -5.87 -26.03
N ALA A 82 26.29 -6.04 -24.92
CA ALA A 82 27.72 -6.27 -24.95
C ALA A 82 28.08 -7.62 -25.61
N LEU A 83 27.32 -8.68 -25.31
CA LEU A 83 27.51 -10.00 -25.94
C LEU A 83 27.26 -9.95 -27.46
N ALA A 84 26.22 -9.23 -27.90
CA ALA A 84 25.95 -9.01 -29.33
C ALA A 84 27.06 -8.21 -30.03
N ALA A 85 27.66 -7.24 -29.35
CA ALA A 85 28.81 -6.49 -29.88
C ALA A 85 30.03 -7.39 -30.08
N ILE A 86 30.37 -8.24 -29.10
CA ILE A 86 31.44 -9.24 -29.22
C ILE A 86 31.17 -10.20 -30.38
N ALA A 87 29.95 -10.72 -30.48
CA ALA A 87 29.56 -11.60 -31.57
C ALA A 87 29.73 -10.94 -32.94
N ARG A 88 29.34 -9.67 -33.07
CA ARG A 88 29.51 -8.88 -34.30
C ARG A 88 30.98 -8.70 -34.66
N GLU A 89 31.84 -8.47 -33.68
CA GLU A 89 33.27 -8.28 -33.90
C GLU A 89 33.95 -9.59 -34.29
N VAL A 90 33.67 -10.69 -33.59
CA VAL A 90 34.15 -12.04 -33.96
C VAL A 90 33.70 -12.38 -35.38
N ASN A 91 32.45 -12.08 -35.76
CA ASN A 91 31.95 -12.27 -37.11
C ASN A 91 32.70 -11.40 -38.14
N THR A 92 32.93 -10.13 -37.82
CA THR A 92 33.65 -9.19 -38.70
C THR A 92 35.08 -9.66 -38.96
N VAL A 93 35.77 -10.10 -37.89
CA VAL A 93 37.15 -10.58 -37.96
C VAL A 93 37.23 -11.93 -38.67
N THR A 94 36.27 -12.82 -38.47
CA THR A 94 36.20 -14.12 -39.17
C THR A 94 36.00 -13.95 -40.67
N ASN A 95 35.29 -12.90 -41.12
CA ASN A 95 35.04 -12.62 -42.54
C ASN A 95 35.92 -11.49 -43.13
N ALA A 96 36.98 -11.08 -42.42
CA ALA A 96 37.82 -9.97 -42.87
C ALA A 96 38.69 -10.40 -44.08
N ASN A 97 38.50 -9.74 -45.23
CA ASN A 97 39.24 -10.03 -46.47
C ASN A 97 40.55 -9.24 -46.63
N THR A 98 40.70 -8.15 -45.89
CA THR A 98 41.89 -7.27 -45.87
C THR A 98 41.96 -6.54 -44.54
N GLY A 99 43.15 -6.15 -44.10
CA GLY A 99 43.33 -5.31 -42.90
C GLY A 99 44.56 -5.65 -42.08
N ASN A 100 44.90 -4.78 -41.13
CA ASN A 100 46.01 -5.02 -40.21
C ASN A 100 45.60 -6.06 -39.16
N LEU A 101 46.20 -7.25 -39.22
CA LEU A 101 45.93 -8.36 -38.30
C LEU A 101 46.07 -7.96 -36.83
N ASN A 102 47.06 -7.14 -36.49
CA ASN A 102 47.25 -6.68 -35.11
C ASN A 102 46.08 -5.80 -34.64
N THR A 103 45.57 -4.93 -35.50
CA THR A 103 44.39 -4.10 -35.18
C THR A 103 43.13 -4.95 -35.06
N ILE A 104 42.92 -5.88 -36.00
CA ILE A 104 41.79 -6.80 -36.04
C ILE A 104 41.71 -7.64 -34.77
N PHE A 105 42.81 -8.31 -34.38
CA PHE A 105 42.84 -9.14 -33.17
C PHE A 105 42.80 -8.30 -31.89
N SER A 106 43.43 -7.12 -31.86
CA SER A 106 43.41 -6.24 -30.68
C SER A 106 42.00 -5.77 -30.31
N VAL A 107 41.14 -5.46 -31.29
CA VAL A 107 39.76 -5.02 -31.03
C VAL A 107 38.95 -6.16 -30.40
N VAL A 108 38.95 -7.34 -31.03
CA VAL A 108 38.23 -8.53 -30.52
C VAL A 108 38.71 -8.93 -29.13
N LEU A 109 40.04 -8.99 -28.91
CA LEU A 109 40.61 -9.35 -27.61
C LEU A 109 40.26 -8.33 -26.53
N THR A 110 40.21 -7.04 -26.85
CA THR A 110 39.84 -5.99 -25.89
C THR A 110 38.41 -6.18 -25.40
N ASN A 111 37.46 -6.40 -26.31
CA ASN A 111 36.05 -6.57 -25.92
C ASN A 111 35.78 -7.90 -25.21
N LEU A 112 36.43 -8.99 -25.64
CA LEU A 112 36.37 -10.27 -24.92
C LEU A 112 36.93 -10.15 -23.49
N LYS A 113 38.10 -9.53 -23.31
CA LYS A 113 38.73 -9.34 -22.00
C LYS A 113 37.92 -8.39 -21.12
N SER A 114 37.37 -7.31 -21.68
CA SER A 114 36.48 -6.39 -20.96
C SER A 114 35.22 -7.09 -20.44
N PHE A 115 34.63 -7.99 -21.25
CA PHE A 115 33.44 -8.72 -20.82
C PHE A 115 33.76 -9.76 -19.73
N THR A 116 34.84 -10.50 -19.89
CA THR A 116 35.23 -11.58 -18.96
C THR A 116 35.85 -11.07 -17.65
N ALA A 117 36.27 -9.80 -17.58
CA ALA A 117 36.79 -9.18 -16.36
C ALA A 117 35.73 -8.93 -15.27
N VAL A 118 34.44 -8.91 -15.61
CA VAL A 118 33.34 -8.71 -14.67
C VAL A 118 32.67 -10.05 -14.39
N THR A 119 32.44 -10.36 -13.12
CA THR A 119 31.78 -11.61 -12.71
C THR A 119 30.32 -11.67 -13.18
N ILE A 120 29.76 -12.87 -13.33
CA ILE A 120 28.35 -13.06 -13.68
C ILE A 120 27.42 -12.41 -12.66
N ASP A 121 27.72 -12.54 -11.37
CA ASP A 121 26.92 -11.97 -10.28
C ASP A 121 26.90 -10.44 -10.33
N GLU A 122 28.04 -9.82 -10.63
CA GLU A 122 28.14 -8.37 -10.82
C GLU A 122 27.44 -7.92 -12.11
N ARG A 123 27.56 -8.71 -13.19
CA ARG A 123 27.00 -8.39 -14.51
C ARG A 123 25.48 -8.52 -14.57
N PHE A 124 24.91 -9.53 -13.93
CA PHE A 124 23.46 -9.73 -13.84
C PHE A 124 22.86 -9.21 -12.54
N ALA A 125 23.66 -8.59 -11.65
CA ALA A 125 23.21 -7.76 -10.55
C ALA A 125 22.20 -8.42 -9.56
N LYS A 126 21.60 -7.59 -8.71
CA LYS A 126 20.79 -7.97 -7.53
C LYS A 126 19.51 -8.73 -7.86
N TRP A 127 19.04 -8.82 -9.12
CA TRP A 127 17.78 -9.53 -9.39
C TRP A 127 17.90 -11.04 -9.21
N LEU A 128 19.11 -11.59 -9.30
CA LEU A 128 19.38 -12.98 -8.98
C LEU A 128 19.04 -13.35 -7.53
N ILE A 129 19.04 -12.38 -6.59
CA ILE A 129 18.60 -12.61 -5.20
C ILE A 129 17.11 -12.98 -5.10
N LEU A 130 16.32 -12.61 -6.10
CA LEU A 130 14.90 -12.93 -6.16
C LEU A 130 14.66 -14.35 -6.67
N GLN A 131 15.72 -15.05 -7.08
CA GLN A 131 15.67 -16.36 -7.71
C GLN A 131 16.25 -17.44 -6.81
N ASN A 132 15.76 -18.67 -7.00
CA ASN A 132 16.38 -19.85 -6.44
C ASN A 132 17.41 -20.39 -7.45
N SER A 133 18.67 -20.50 -7.00
CA SER A 133 19.79 -20.95 -7.83
C SER A 133 19.60 -22.34 -8.45
N ALA A 134 18.74 -23.19 -7.88
CA ALA A 134 18.39 -24.48 -8.45
C ALA A 134 17.61 -24.39 -9.77
N PHE A 135 16.98 -23.24 -10.06
CA PHE A 135 16.12 -23.03 -11.22
C PHE A 135 16.58 -21.90 -12.14
N THR A 136 17.66 -21.21 -11.78
CA THR A 136 18.30 -20.18 -12.60
C THR A 136 19.21 -20.84 -13.63
N PRO A 137 19.18 -20.43 -14.91
CA PRO A 137 20.14 -20.89 -15.90
C PRO A 137 21.57 -20.62 -15.43
N ASP A 138 22.48 -21.56 -15.69
CA ASP A 138 23.90 -21.34 -15.47
C ASP A 138 24.45 -20.35 -16.51
N PHE A 139 24.66 -19.11 -16.08
CA PHE A 139 25.23 -18.06 -16.91
C PHE A 139 26.77 -18.12 -16.97
N SER A 140 27.42 -18.95 -16.14
CA SER A 140 28.89 -19.09 -16.15
C SER A 140 29.41 -19.64 -17.49
N THR A 141 28.59 -20.41 -18.20
CA THR A 141 28.84 -20.89 -19.56
C THR A 141 29.21 -19.76 -20.54
N ILE A 142 28.67 -18.56 -20.36
CA ILE A 142 29.00 -17.39 -21.19
C ILE A 142 30.48 -17.02 -20.98
N VAL A 143 30.88 -16.81 -19.72
CA VAL A 143 32.26 -16.41 -19.38
C VAL A 143 33.25 -17.50 -19.76
N GLN A 144 32.93 -18.76 -19.51
CA GLN A 144 33.78 -19.91 -19.90
C GLN A 144 34.00 -19.95 -21.41
N THR A 145 32.92 -19.88 -22.20
CA THR A 145 33.00 -19.88 -23.67
C THR A 145 33.80 -18.69 -24.19
N LEU A 146 33.57 -17.48 -23.65
CA LEU A 146 34.31 -16.29 -24.07
C LEU A 146 35.80 -16.37 -23.69
N ASN A 147 36.17 -16.94 -22.54
CA ASN A 147 37.57 -17.18 -22.16
C ASN A 147 38.27 -18.17 -23.10
N ASP A 148 37.56 -19.20 -23.55
CA ASP A 148 38.08 -20.15 -24.55
C ASP A 148 38.30 -19.47 -25.91
N VAL A 149 37.35 -18.61 -26.32
CA VAL A 149 37.46 -17.79 -27.53
C VAL A 149 38.63 -16.81 -27.41
N THR A 150 38.80 -16.14 -26.26
CA THR A 150 39.97 -15.28 -25.97
C THR A 150 41.27 -16.06 -26.10
N SER A 151 41.34 -17.22 -25.46
CA SER A 151 42.54 -18.08 -25.48
C SER A 151 42.88 -18.55 -26.90
N PHE A 152 41.87 -18.87 -27.70
CA PHE A 152 42.07 -19.19 -29.11
C PHE A 152 42.62 -18.01 -29.90
N PHE A 153 42.02 -16.83 -29.78
CA PHE A 153 42.47 -15.64 -30.49
C PHE A 153 43.89 -15.24 -30.10
N GLU A 154 44.20 -15.25 -28.80
CA GLU A 154 45.48 -14.80 -28.25
C GLU A 154 46.62 -15.80 -28.49
N ASN A 155 46.38 -17.09 -28.27
CA ASN A 155 47.45 -18.09 -28.27
C ASN A 155 47.57 -18.87 -29.58
N THR A 156 46.51 -18.90 -30.40
CA THR A 156 46.46 -19.73 -31.63
C THR A 156 46.27 -18.89 -32.88
N ALA A 157 45.15 -18.17 -33.00
CA ALA A 157 44.78 -17.49 -34.22
C ALA A 157 45.73 -16.31 -34.52
N GLN A 158 45.93 -15.38 -33.60
CA GLN A 158 46.79 -14.21 -33.84
C GLN A 158 48.25 -14.60 -34.15
N PRO A 159 48.94 -15.43 -33.33
CA PRO A 159 50.32 -15.83 -33.64
C PRO A 159 50.43 -16.68 -34.90
N GLY A 160 49.43 -17.52 -35.18
CA GLY A 160 49.39 -18.37 -36.37
C GLY A 160 49.19 -17.56 -37.65
N MET A 161 48.25 -16.62 -37.66
CA MET A 161 47.97 -15.78 -38.82
C MET A 161 49.15 -14.88 -39.19
N LEU A 162 49.89 -14.38 -38.20
CA LEU A 162 51.09 -13.55 -38.41
C LEU A 162 52.28 -14.31 -39.03
N ARG A 163 52.24 -15.66 -39.08
CA ARG A 163 53.30 -16.48 -39.70
C ARG A 163 53.14 -16.64 -41.20
N PHE A 164 51.97 -16.32 -41.76
CA PHE A 164 51.76 -16.43 -43.20
C PHE A 164 52.40 -15.25 -43.91
N SER A 165 53.24 -15.54 -44.90
CA SER A 165 53.92 -14.54 -45.74
C SER A 165 53.10 -14.10 -46.95
N SER A 166 51.99 -14.79 -47.23
CA SER A 166 51.08 -14.52 -48.37
C SER A 166 49.67 -14.26 -47.86
N ASN A 167 49.00 -13.29 -48.48
CA ASN A 167 47.59 -13.00 -48.25
C ASN A 167 46.65 -14.04 -48.88
N ARG A 168 47.19 -15.01 -49.63
CA ARG A 168 46.48 -16.15 -50.22
C ARG A 168 47.21 -17.45 -49.91
N ILE A 169 46.53 -18.38 -49.26
CA ILE A 169 47.11 -19.68 -48.84
C ILE A 169 46.15 -20.84 -49.12
N THR A 170 46.68 -22.07 -49.12
CA THR A 170 45.84 -23.26 -49.24
C THR A 170 45.30 -23.70 -47.87
N GLN A 171 44.20 -24.45 -47.86
CA GLN A 171 43.67 -25.07 -46.64
C GLN A 171 44.71 -25.94 -45.90
N ALA A 172 45.57 -26.66 -46.64
CA ALA A 172 46.63 -27.46 -46.05
C ALA A 172 47.71 -26.59 -45.36
N THR A 173 48.05 -25.45 -45.98
CA THR A 173 48.96 -24.45 -45.39
C THR A 173 48.35 -23.84 -44.13
N PHE A 174 47.06 -23.54 -44.14
CA PHE A 174 46.34 -23.03 -42.97
C PHE A 174 46.40 -24.03 -41.79
N TYR A 175 45.99 -25.29 -42.02
CA TYR A 175 45.95 -26.31 -40.98
C TYR A 175 47.31 -26.83 -40.53
N GLY A 176 48.36 -26.64 -41.33
CA GLY A 176 49.74 -26.88 -40.94
C GLY A 176 50.24 -25.90 -39.87
N THR A 177 49.64 -24.71 -39.76
CA THR A 177 50.03 -23.66 -38.81
C THR A 177 49.02 -23.51 -37.67
N ILE A 178 47.73 -23.60 -37.97
CA ILE A 178 46.63 -23.47 -37.00
C ILE A 178 45.94 -24.83 -36.90
N PRO A 179 46.00 -25.53 -35.74
CA PRO A 179 45.44 -26.87 -35.63
C PRO A 179 43.93 -26.89 -35.88
N LYS A 180 43.48 -27.77 -36.79
CA LYS A 180 42.06 -27.95 -37.13
C LYS A 180 41.20 -28.17 -35.89
N GLN A 181 41.67 -29.01 -34.96
CA GLN A 181 40.95 -29.35 -33.74
C GLN A 181 40.65 -28.12 -32.88
N THR A 182 41.55 -27.15 -32.81
CA THR A 182 41.37 -25.93 -31.99
C THR A 182 40.32 -25.01 -32.61
N VAL A 183 40.34 -24.85 -33.93
CA VAL A 183 39.34 -24.06 -34.67
C VAL A 183 37.95 -24.71 -34.56
N ALA A 184 37.89 -26.04 -34.74
CA ALA A 184 36.65 -26.81 -34.63
C ALA A 184 36.07 -26.76 -33.20
N ASN A 185 36.91 -26.83 -32.17
CA ASN A 185 36.48 -26.74 -30.77
C ASN A 185 35.84 -25.37 -30.45
N VAL A 186 36.45 -24.27 -30.92
CA VAL A 186 35.88 -22.93 -30.71
C VAL A 186 34.58 -22.74 -31.49
N ALA A 187 34.54 -23.21 -32.74
CA ALA A 187 33.32 -23.19 -33.53
C ALA A 187 32.18 -23.93 -32.83
N GLN A 188 32.45 -25.14 -32.30
CA GLN A 188 31.49 -25.93 -31.55
C GLN A 188 31.03 -25.23 -30.27
N LYS A 189 31.95 -24.69 -29.46
CA LYS A 189 31.61 -23.96 -28.23
C LYS A 189 30.71 -22.74 -28.48
N LEU A 190 30.97 -21.99 -29.56
CA LEU A 190 30.10 -20.89 -29.98
C LEU A 190 28.72 -21.38 -30.41
N THR A 191 28.64 -22.49 -31.15
CA THR A 191 27.38 -23.13 -31.53
C THR A 191 26.60 -23.60 -30.30
N ASP A 192 27.25 -24.29 -29.36
CA ASP A 192 26.63 -24.79 -28.13
C ASP A 192 26.10 -23.64 -27.26
N MET A 193 26.88 -22.55 -27.16
CA MET A 193 26.45 -21.35 -26.45
C MET A 193 25.19 -20.74 -27.09
N VAL A 194 25.10 -20.66 -28.43
CA VAL A 194 23.89 -20.18 -29.12
C VAL A 194 22.71 -21.08 -28.81
N VAL A 195 22.86 -22.40 -28.98
CA VAL A 195 21.79 -23.38 -28.73
C VAL A 195 21.28 -23.27 -27.29
N TYR A 196 22.18 -23.10 -26.32
CA TYR A 196 21.82 -22.88 -24.92
C TYR A 196 21.02 -21.58 -24.71
N HIS A 197 21.45 -20.48 -25.36
CA HIS A 197 20.72 -19.21 -25.25
C HIS A 197 19.32 -19.29 -25.84
N GLU A 198 19.15 -19.99 -26.96
CA GLU A 198 17.86 -20.13 -27.62
C GLU A 198 16.91 -21.06 -26.87
N SER A 199 17.42 -22.19 -26.38
CA SER A 199 16.59 -23.24 -25.79
C SER A 199 16.35 -23.07 -24.28
N VAL A 200 17.26 -22.39 -23.57
CA VAL A 200 17.20 -22.26 -22.11
C VAL A 200 17.04 -20.81 -21.68
N VAL A 201 17.95 -19.93 -22.11
CA VAL A 201 18.06 -18.59 -21.55
C VAL A 201 16.94 -17.64 -22.01
N LEU A 202 16.66 -17.60 -23.31
CA LEU A 202 15.59 -16.74 -23.85
C LEU A 202 14.20 -17.12 -23.29
N PRO A 203 13.78 -18.40 -23.29
CA PRO A 203 12.53 -18.81 -22.64
C PRO A 203 12.49 -18.46 -21.15
N TYR A 204 13.62 -18.59 -20.45
CA TYR A 204 13.71 -18.22 -19.04
C TYR A 204 13.47 -16.72 -18.83
N PHE A 205 14.12 -15.84 -19.58
CA PHE A 205 13.92 -14.39 -19.45
C PHE A 205 12.50 -13.96 -19.81
N ASN A 206 11.91 -14.53 -20.87
CA ASN A 206 10.51 -14.31 -21.21
C ASN A 206 9.57 -14.66 -20.04
N ARG A 207 9.77 -15.83 -19.43
CA ARG A 207 8.97 -16.31 -18.30
C ARG A 207 9.18 -15.45 -17.06
N PHE A 208 10.43 -15.15 -16.70
CA PHE A 208 10.73 -14.38 -15.50
C PHE A 208 10.23 -12.94 -15.62
N GLY A 209 10.46 -12.28 -16.77
CA GLY A 209 9.95 -10.94 -17.04
C GLY A 209 8.43 -10.86 -16.98
N SER A 210 7.72 -11.80 -17.61
CA SER A 210 6.25 -11.88 -17.55
C SER A 210 5.74 -12.14 -16.12
N THR A 211 6.42 -13.00 -15.36
CA THR A 211 6.07 -13.26 -13.95
C THR A 211 6.29 -12.03 -13.09
N MET A 212 7.37 -11.27 -13.28
CA MET A 212 7.59 -10.01 -12.56
C MET A 212 6.53 -8.96 -12.89
N ARG A 213 6.15 -8.81 -14.17
CA ARG A 213 5.07 -7.90 -14.56
C ARG A 213 3.76 -8.26 -13.89
N TRP A 214 3.38 -9.54 -13.98
CA TRP A 214 2.18 -10.06 -13.33
C TRP A 214 2.21 -9.87 -11.82
N ALA A 215 3.35 -10.12 -11.16
CA ALA A 215 3.47 -9.93 -9.71
C ALA A 215 3.33 -8.45 -9.32
N SER A 216 3.88 -7.55 -10.12
CA SER A 216 3.71 -6.10 -9.95
C SER A 216 2.24 -5.70 -10.10
N ASP A 217 1.53 -6.23 -11.10
CA ASP A 217 0.10 -5.98 -11.30
C ASP A 217 -0.74 -6.49 -10.12
N LYS A 218 -0.44 -7.68 -9.58
CA LYS A 218 -1.14 -8.22 -8.40
C LYS A 218 -0.88 -7.40 -7.14
N MET A 219 0.35 -6.92 -6.94
CA MET A 219 0.66 -6.01 -5.83
C MET A 219 -0.11 -4.68 -5.96
N ALA A 220 -0.14 -4.10 -7.16
CA ALA A 220 -0.91 -2.89 -7.43
C ALA A 220 -2.42 -3.11 -7.19
N GLN A 221 -2.96 -4.25 -7.64
CA GLN A 221 -4.36 -4.63 -7.39
C GLN A 221 -4.66 -4.74 -5.89
N PHE A 222 -3.78 -5.41 -5.13
CA PHE A 222 -3.90 -5.50 -3.67
C PHE A 222 -3.95 -4.11 -3.03
N LEU A 223 -2.98 -3.25 -3.35
CA LEU A 223 -2.89 -1.89 -2.79
C LEU A 223 -4.10 -1.03 -3.18
N SER A 224 -4.56 -1.11 -4.42
CA SER A 224 -5.75 -0.37 -4.87
C SER A 224 -7.02 -0.81 -4.13
N ASN A 225 -7.20 -2.10 -3.87
CA ASN A 225 -8.35 -2.56 -3.10
C ASN A 225 -8.26 -2.17 -1.62
N MET A 226 -7.05 -2.16 -1.04
CA MET A 226 -6.84 -1.66 0.32
C MET A 226 -7.11 -0.16 0.43
N ASP A 227 -6.67 0.64 -0.54
CA ASP A 227 -6.97 2.07 -0.62
C ASP A 227 -8.49 2.31 -0.72
N SER A 228 -9.19 1.55 -1.56
CA SER A 228 -10.66 1.60 -1.63
C SER A 228 -11.32 1.24 -0.29
N ALA A 229 -10.78 0.28 0.47
CA ALA A 229 -11.29 -0.05 1.81
C ALA A 229 -11.02 1.09 2.81
N PHE A 230 -9.83 1.69 2.74
CA PHE A 230 -9.47 2.85 3.56
C PHE A 230 -10.39 4.04 3.31
N GLN A 231 -10.65 4.38 2.04
CA GLN A 231 -11.56 5.48 1.68
C GLN A 231 -12.99 5.26 2.22
N SER A 232 -13.46 4.01 2.27
CA SER A 232 -14.76 3.68 2.88
C SER A 232 -14.78 3.91 4.39
N ILE A 233 -13.70 3.53 5.08
CA ILE A 233 -13.51 3.77 6.51
C ILE A 233 -13.43 5.27 6.79
N ASP A 234 -12.60 5.99 6.04
CA ASP A 234 -12.39 7.43 6.19
C ASP A 234 -13.70 8.22 5.97
N GLY A 235 -14.45 7.92 4.90
CA GLY A 235 -15.74 8.56 4.66
C GLY A 235 -16.76 8.33 5.79
N THR A 236 -16.76 7.12 6.35
CA THR A 236 -17.64 6.77 7.48
C THR A 236 -17.22 7.50 8.76
N LEU A 237 -15.92 7.58 9.05
CA LEU A 237 -15.40 8.31 10.21
C LEU A 237 -15.66 9.81 10.08
N CYS A 238 -15.50 10.39 8.88
CA CYS A 238 -15.84 11.79 8.60
C CYS A 238 -17.32 12.08 8.85
N SER A 239 -18.23 11.23 8.36
CA SER A 239 -19.67 11.38 8.62
C SER A 239 -19.99 11.28 10.11
N THR A 240 -19.36 10.33 10.81
CA THR A 240 -19.51 10.17 12.26
C THR A 240 -18.99 11.39 13.03
N TYR A 241 -17.88 11.98 12.57
CA TYR A 241 -17.29 13.19 13.13
C TYR A 241 -18.24 14.38 13.01
N GLU A 242 -18.83 14.60 11.83
CA GLU A 242 -19.83 15.64 11.61
C GLU A 242 -21.05 15.43 12.51
N ARG A 243 -21.50 14.19 12.67
CA ARG A 243 -22.63 13.85 13.53
C ARG A 243 -22.35 14.19 15.01
N PHE A 244 -21.17 13.91 15.53
CA PHE A 244 -20.80 14.31 16.89
C PHE A 244 -20.83 15.83 17.10
N ASN A 245 -20.38 16.61 16.11
CA ASN A 245 -20.43 18.07 16.18
C ASN A 245 -21.87 18.58 16.18
N GLU A 246 -22.74 18.00 15.34
CA GLU A 246 -24.16 18.31 15.30
C GLU A 246 -24.82 18.00 16.66
N LEU A 247 -24.61 16.80 17.19
CA LEU A 247 -25.17 16.38 18.47
C LEU A 247 -24.75 17.32 19.62
N ASN A 248 -23.48 17.72 19.66
CA ASN A 248 -23.00 18.67 20.65
C ASN A 248 -23.67 20.05 20.52
N ARG A 249 -23.85 20.54 19.28
CA ARG A 249 -24.55 21.81 19.02
C ARG A 249 -26.01 21.74 19.43
N THR A 250 -26.70 20.66 19.06
CA THR A 250 -28.11 20.43 19.39
C THR A 250 -28.28 20.35 20.91
N PHE A 251 -27.45 19.54 21.60
CA PHE A 251 -27.50 19.45 23.05
C PHE A 251 -27.33 20.83 23.73
N ARG A 252 -26.34 21.63 23.28
CA ARG A 252 -26.13 22.99 23.79
C ARG A 252 -27.32 23.90 23.52
N SER A 253 -27.94 23.82 22.35
CA SER A 253 -29.11 24.63 22.02
C SER A 253 -30.27 24.28 22.97
N GLU A 254 -30.56 22.99 23.10
CA GLU A 254 -31.67 22.49 23.91
C GLU A 254 -31.46 22.77 25.41
N ALA A 255 -30.23 22.63 25.92
CA ALA A 255 -29.89 22.96 27.31
C ALA A 255 -30.06 24.44 27.67
N ASN A 256 -30.10 25.33 26.67
CA ASN A 256 -30.28 26.76 26.88
C ASN A 256 -31.68 27.27 26.50
N ASP A 257 -32.54 26.44 25.90
CA ASP A 257 -33.81 26.87 25.28
C ASP A 257 -34.75 27.58 26.26
N MET A 258 -34.98 26.99 27.45
CA MET A 258 -35.90 27.55 28.44
C MET A 258 -35.26 28.55 29.41
N GLN A 259 -33.93 28.75 29.37
CA GLN A 259 -33.24 29.63 30.32
C GLN A 259 -33.78 31.06 30.32
N PRO A 260 -34.02 31.73 29.18
CA PRO A 260 -34.56 33.09 29.17
C PRO A 260 -35.95 33.18 29.82
N SER A 261 -36.80 32.16 29.60
CA SER A 261 -38.13 32.12 30.20
C SER A 261 -38.07 31.96 31.72
N ILE A 262 -37.21 31.05 32.20
CA ILE A 262 -37.01 30.82 33.63
C ILE A 262 -36.47 32.10 34.29
N GLN A 263 -35.45 32.73 33.69
CA GLN A 263 -34.87 33.98 34.18
C GLN A 263 -35.91 35.11 34.25
N SER A 264 -36.77 35.21 33.24
CA SER A 264 -37.87 36.17 33.21
C SER A 264 -38.84 35.96 34.39
N SER A 265 -39.24 34.70 34.66
CA SER A 265 -40.09 34.36 35.80
C SER A 265 -39.44 34.69 37.15
N VAL A 266 -38.13 34.42 37.31
CA VAL A 266 -37.36 34.78 38.51
C VAL A 266 -37.36 36.30 38.71
N ALA A 267 -37.06 37.06 37.66
CA ALA A 267 -37.01 38.52 37.72
C ALA A 267 -38.40 39.12 38.00
N GLN A 268 -39.45 38.57 37.41
CA GLN A 268 -40.82 38.98 37.67
C GLN A 268 -41.22 38.72 39.12
N PHE A 269 -40.90 37.54 39.65
CA PHE A 269 -41.14 37.23 41.06
C PHE A 269 -40.38 38.19 41.99
N ALA A 270 -39.07 38.37 41.80
CA ALA A 270 -38.26 39.25 42.62
C ALA A 270 -38.78 40.70 42.63
N LYS A 271 -39.10 41.25 41.45
CA LYS A 271 -39.69 42.59 41.32
C LYS A 271 -41.01 42.71 42.09
N ARG A 272 -41.87 41.68 42.02
CA ARG A 272 -43.15 41.69 42.73
C ARG A 272 -42.99 41.58 44.24
N MET A 273 -41.94 40.90 44.72
CA MET A 273 -41.63 40.86 46.15
C MET A 273 -41.17 42.23 46.68
N GLU A 274 -40.42 43.02 45.89
CA GLU A 274 -40.01 44.38 46.24
C GLU A 274 -41.19 45.36 46.40
N GLU A 275 -42.34 45.04 45.80
CA GLU A 275 -43.56 45.85 45.92
C GLU A 275 -44.22 45.71 47.31
N PHE A 276 -43.90 44.66 48.09
CA PHE A 276 -44.46 44.48 49.44
C PHE A 276 -43.64 45.21 50.50
N ASN A 277 -44.31 46.08 51.27
CA ASN A 277 -43.69 46.91 52.31
C ASN A 277 -44.39 46.79 53.68
N ASP A 278 -45.25 45.80 53.84
CA ASP A 278 -45.96 45.53 55.08
C ASP A 278 -45.16 44.62 56.03
N LEU A 279 -45.57 44.54 57.29
CA LEU A 279 -44.89 43.72 58.32
C LEU A 279 -45.05 42.20 58.09
N TYR A 280 -45.91 41.77 57.17
CA TYR A 280 -46.22 40.35 56.96
C TYR A 280 -45.38 39.79 55.80
N VAL A 281 -45.62 40.23 54.56
CA VAL A 281 -44.85 39.77 53.40
C VAL A 281 -43.60 40.62 53.23
N GLY A 282 -43.68 41.93 53.45
CA GLY A 282 -42.55 42.85 53.34
C GLY A 282 -41.45 42.63 54.39
N GLY A 283 -41.76 41.97 55.50
CA GLY A 283 -40.77 41.61 56.54
C GLY A 283 -39.73 40.56 56.08
N SER A 284 -40.08 39.73 55.08
CA SER A 284 -39.23 38.65 54.57
C SER A 284 -39.09 38.67 53.04
N SER A 285 -39.59 39.72 52.37
CA SER A 285 -39.62 39.83 50.91
C SER A 285 -38.24 39.77 50.27
N ALA A 286 -37.23 40.41 50.90
CA ALA A 286 -35.85 40.37 50.45
C ALA A 286 -35.25 38.95 50.55
N ASP A 287 -35.55 38.20 51.60
CA ASP A 287 -35.07 36.83 51.80
C ASP A 287 -35.68 35.87 50.76
N TYR A 288 -36.98 36.02 50.46
CA TYR A 288 -37.65 35.24 49.41
C TYR A 288 -37.11 35.55 48.02
N ALA A 289 -36.87 36.82 47.70
CA ALA A 289 -36.27 37.22 46.43
C ALA A 289 -34.83 36.70 46.29
N LEU A 290 -34.05 36.71 47.37
CA LEU A 290 -32.71 36.14 47.41
C LEU A 290 -32.74 34.61 47.21
N ALA A 291 -33.62 33.90 47.93
CA ALA A 291 -33.77 32.45 47.81
C ALA A 291 -34.16 31.99 46.40
N ALA A 292 -35.06 32.73 45.72
CA ALA A 292 -35.42 32.46 44.33
C ALA A 292 -34.22 32.65 43.37
N ASN A 293 -33.45 33.71 43.56
CA ASN A 293 -32.23 33.97 42.78
C ASN A 293 -31.16 32.90 43.03
N ASP A 294 -30.95 32.49 44.28
CA ASP A 294 -29.98 31.45 44.63
C ASP A 294 -30.35 30.09 44.01
N MET A 295 -31.64 29.73 44.03
CA MET A 295 -32.14 28.52 43.37
C MET A 295 -31.88 28.55 41.86
N TYR A 296 -32.17 29.68 41.20
CA TYR A 296 -31.91 29.87 39.76
C TYR A 296 -30.41 29.80 39.44
N ASN A 297 -29.58 30.50 40.22
CA ASN A 297 -28.13 30.53 40.02
C ASN A 297 -27.49 29.15 40.21
N SER A 298 -27.98 28.38 41.19
CA SER A 298 -27.53 26.99 41.42
C SER A 298 -27.86 26.08 40.24
N TYR A 299 -29.10 26.16 39.73
CA TYR A 299 -29.53 25.45 38.53
C TYR A 299 -28.68 25.86 37.31
N LEU A 300 -28.54 27.17 37.05
CA LEU A 300 -27.81 27.72 35.90
C LEU A 300 -26.34 27.29 35.91
N SER A 301 -25.66 27.41 37.06
CA SER A 301 -24.26 26.99 37.21
C SER A 301 -24.10 25.50 36.88
N THR A 302 -25.03 24.67 37.36
CA THR A 302 -24.97 23.21 37.20
C THR A 302 -25.23 22.80 35.76
N ILE A 303 -26.26 23.34 35.10
CA ILE A 303 -26.53 23.01 33.69
C ILE A 303 -25.40 23.46 32.78
N VAL A 304 -24.76 24.60 33.05
CA VAL A 304 -23.57 25.06 32.33
C VAL A 304 -22.40 24.09 32.53
N GLN A 305 -22.16 23.63 33.76
CA GLN A 305 -21.09 22.68 34.05
C GLN A 305 -21.34 21.32 33.40
N GLN A 306 -22.57 20.78 33.48
CA GLN A 306 -22.91 19.49 32.88
C GLN A 306 -22.87 19.54 31.35
N THR A 307 -23.27 20.67 30.75
CA THR A 307 -23.11 20.88 29.31
C THR A 307 -21.65 20.78 28.86
N LYS A 308 -20.71 21.33 29.65
CA LYS A 308 -19.27 21.18 29.37
C LYS A 308 -18.81 19.73 29.50
N VAL A 309 -19.25 19.02 30.53
CA VAL A 309 -18.91 17.60 30.74
C VAL A 309 -19.39 16.74 29.57
N ILE A 310 -20.62 16.97 29.11
CA ILE A 310 -21.21 16.27 27.96
C ILE A 310 -20.44 16.60 26.68
N SER A 311 -20.15 17.88 26.40
CA SER A 311 -19.31 18.28 25.26
C SER A 311 -17.95 17.57 25.24
N ASN A 312 -17.25 17.53 26.38
CA ASN A 312 -15.95 16.89 26.49
C ASN A 312 -16.05 15.36 26.30
N SER A 313 -17.14 14.75 26.79
CA SER A 313 -17.39 13.32 26.63
C SER A 313 -17.62 12.99 25.16
N LEU A 314 -18.41 13.78 24.43
CA LEU A 314 -18.63 13.59 22.99
C LEU A 314 -17.33 13.68 22.20
N GLU A 315 -16.45 14.64 22.51
CA GLU A 315 -15.14 14.75 21.89
C GLU A 315 -14.23 13.55 22.19
N LYS A 316 -14.20 13.09 23.45
CA LYS A 316 -13.42 11.91 23.82
C LYS A 316 -13.91 10.65 23.09
N VAL A 317 -15.21 10.47 22.97
CA VAL A 317 -15.82 9.33 22.28
C VAL A 317 -15.49 9.36 20.81
N ARG A 318 -15.68 10.53 20.17
CA ARG A 318 -15.29 10.78 18.78
C ARG A 318 -13.85 10.34 18.49
N ASN A 319 -12.89 10.78 19.30
CA ASN A 319 -11.48 10.42 19.10
C ASN A 319 -11.25 8.91 19.25
N ASN A 320 -11.86 8.27 20.26
CA ASN A 320 -11.73 6.82 20.44
C ASN A 320 -12.26 6.01 19.25
N PHE A 321 -13.36 6.42 18.64
CA PHE A 321 -13.90 5.76 17.45
C PHE A 321 -12.90 5.76 16.29
N SER A 322 -12.36 6.94 15.98
CA SER A 322 -11.37 7.09 14.90
C SER A 322 -10.07 6.34 15.20
N ASP A 323 -9.52 6.49 16.40
CA ASP A 323 -8.24 5.89 16.77
C ASP A 323 -8.30 4.35 16.69
N ASN A 324 -9.34 3.73 17.27
CA ASN A 324 -9.47 2.27 17.25
C ASN A 324 -9.66 1.73 15.82
N ALA A 325 -10.44 2.43 14.98
CA ALA A 325 -10.71 2.03 13.61
C ALA A 325 -9.44 2.11 12.75
N LEU A 326 -8.71 3.23 12.85
CA LEU A 326 -7.47 3.47 12.10
C LEU A 326 -6.36 2.51 12.53
N GLU A 327 -6.19 2.28 13.83
CA GLU A 327 -5.23 1.28 14.35
C GLU A 327 -5.55 -0.12 13.81
N SER A 328 -6.82 -0.53 13.90
CA SER A 328 -7.25 -1.86 13.42
C SER A 328 -7.06 -2.03 11.92
N PHE A 329 -7.34 -0.99 11.13
CA PHE A 329 -7.11 -1.00 9.69
C PHE A 329 -5.61 -1.02 9.36
N GLY A 330 -4.79 -0.20 10.03
CA GLY A 330 -3.34 -0.14 9.83
C GLY A 330 -2.67 -1.49 10.10
N ASP A 331 -3.02 -2.15 11.20
CA ASP A 331 -2.49 -3.48 11.53
C ASP A 331 -2.95 -4.56 10.54
N THR A 332 -4.19 -4.45 10.07
CA THR A 332 -4.73 -5.33 9.03
C THR A 332 -3.93 -5.15 7.74
N LEU A 333 -3.78 -3.92 7.26
CA LEU A 333 -3.01 -3.60 6.05
C LEU A 333 -1.57 -4.10 6.15
N ALA A 334 -0.89 -3.86 7.27
CA ALA A 334 0.48 -4.32 7.48
C ALA A 334 0.61 -5.85 7.40
N SER A 335 -0.34 -6.58 7.99
CA SER A 335 -0.38 -8.05 7.94
C SER A 335 -0.59 -8.56 6.52
N GLY A 336 -1.56 -8.00 5.80
CA GLY A 336 -1.84 -8.36 4.41
C GLY A 336 -0.68 -8.05 3.47
N PHE A 337 -0.07 -6.87 3.61
CA PHE A 337 1.08 -6.44 2.81
C PHE A 337 2.31 -7.33 3.01
N THR A 338 2.58 -7.73 4.25
CA THR A 338 3.67 -8.66 4.58
C THR A 338 3.45 -10.01 3.91
N ALA A 339 2.24 -10.57 4.04
CA ALA A 339 1.89 -11.84 3.43
C ALA A 339 1.95 -11.80 1.89
N MET A 340 1.46 -10.70 1.29
CA MET A 340 1.53 -10.44 -0.15
C MET A 340 2.97 -10.41 -0.65
N THR A 341 3.84 -9.68 0.04
CA THR A 341 5.26 -9.58 -0.29
C THR A 341 5.96 -10.94 -0.21
N GLN A 342 5.74 -11.68 0.88
CA GLN A 342 6.35 -13.00 1.08
C GLN A 342 5.91 -14.00 0.01
N SER A 343 4.62 -14.00 -0.35
CA SER A 343 4.09 -14.85 -1.42
C SER A 343 4.68 -14.47 -2.78
N ILE A 344 4.75 -13.18 -3.13
CA ILE A 344 5.37 -12.73 -4.39
C ILE A 344 6.83 -13.16 -4.46
N LEU A 345 7.61 -12.98 -3.39
CA LEU A 345 9.01 -13.44 -3.35
C LEU A 345 9.11 -14.95 -3.58
N THR A 346 8.24 -15.73 -2.93
CA THR A 346 8.17 -17.17 -3.09
C THR A 346 7.89 -17.56 -4.54
N ILE A 347 6.91 -16.91 -5.18
CA ILE A 347 6.52 -17.16 -6.57
C ILE A 347 7.66 -16.82 -7.53
N LEU A 348 8.27 -15.65 -7.39
CA LEU A 348 9.41 -15.26 -8.21
C LEU A 348 10.55 -16.25 -8.08
N SER A 349 10.80 -16.79 -6.88
CA SER A 349 11.88 -17.75 -6.65
C SER A 349 11.63 -19.15 -7.22
N GLN A 350 10.38 -19.61 -7.32
CA GLN A 350 10.06 -21.04 -7.48
C GLN A 350 9.01 -21.39 -8.55
N ALA A 351 8.21 -20.44 -9.06
CA ALA A 351 7.16 -20.72 -10.05
C ALA A 351 7.73 -20.88 -11.47
N THR A 352 8.39 -22.01 -11.73
CA THR A 352 9.13 -22.28 -12.96
C THR A 352 8.29 -22.84 -14.10
N THR A 353 7.05 -23.24 -13.84
CA THR A 353 6.18 -23.86 -14.86
C THR A 353 4.85 -23.12 -14.97
N THR A 354 4.22 -23.20 -16.15
CA THR A 354 2.91 -22.58 -16.40
C THR A 354 1.85 -23.06 -15.39
N ASN A 355 1.85 -24.34 -15.03
CA ASN A 355 0.90 -24.88 -14.05
C ASN A 355 1.09 -24.27 -12.65
N LYS A 356 2.35 -24.09 -12.21
CA LYS A 356 2.67 -23.44 -10.93
C LYS A 356 2.18 -21.99 -10.93
N VAL A 357 2.45 -21.25 -12.01
CA VAL A 357 1.99 -19.86 -12.18
C VAL A 357 0.46 -19.77 -12.12
N VAL A 358 -0.26 -20.64 -12.84
CA VAL A 358 -1.74 -20.67 -12.83
C VAL A 358 -2.30 -20.97 -11.43
N CYS A 359 -1.72 -21.92 -10.70
CA CYS A 359 -2.12 -22.21 -9.32
C CYS A 359 -1.93 -20.97 -8.42
N THR A 360 -0.76 -20.34 -8.51
CA THR A 360 -0.47 -19.14 -7.70
C THR A 360 -1.37 -17.96 -8.04
N ASP A 361 -1.80 -17.81 -9.29
CA ASP A 361 -2.77 -16.78 -9.70
C ASP A 361 -4.14 -16.95 -9.05
N GLN A 362 -4.64 -18.18 -8.98
CA GLN A 362 -5.91 -18.47 -8.30
C GLN A 362 -5.82 -18.15 -6.80
N VAL A 363 -4.71 -18.56 -6.16
CA VAL A 363 -4.46 -18.31 -4.74
C VAL A 363 -4.35 -16.81 -4.44
N LEU A 364 -3.60 -16.06 -5.25
CA LEU A 364 -3.48 -14.61 -5.15
C LEU A 364 -4.82 -13.89 -5.37
N HIS A 365 -5.56 -14.26 -6.40
CA HIS A 365 -6.84 -13.62 -6.70
C HIS A 365 -7.84 -13.84 -5.56
N LYS A 366 -7.93 -15.07 -5.05
CA LYS A 366 -8.76 -15.39 -3.89
C LYS A 366 -8.33 -14.61 -2.65
N PHE A 367 -7.04 -14.57 -2.35
CA PHE A 367 -6.54 -13.82 -1.20
C PHE A 367 -6.86 -12.33 -1.31
N ILE A 368 -6.57 -11.69 -2.44
CA ILE A 368 -6.88 -10.27 -2.66
C ILE A 368 -8.37 -10.03 -2.45
N SER A 369 -9.24 -10.86 -3.04
CA SER A 369 -10.69 -10.71 -2.90
C SER A 369 -11.17 -10.86 -1.45
N ASP A 370 -10.82 -11.97 -0.79
CA ASP A 370 -11.26 -12.29 0.57
C ASP A 370 -10.70 -11.29 1.59
N PHE A 371 -9.42 -10.92 1.45
CA PHE A 371 -8.76 -9.98 2.35
C PHE A 371 -9.31 -8.57 2.20
N SER A 372 -9.54 -8.10 0.97
CA SER A 372 -10.20 -6.81 0.72
C SER A 372 -11.62 -6.75 1.24
N SER A 373 -12.37 -7.86 1.14
CA SER A 373 -13.69 -7.95 1.75
C SER A 373 -13.61 -7.84 3.28
N ALA A 374 -12.68 -8.55 3.92
CA ALA A 374 -12.47 -8.49 5.37
C ALA A 374 -12.06 -7.08 5.84
N ALA A 375 -11.19 -6.39 5.09
CA ALA A 375 -10.78 -5.03 5.39
C ALA A 375 -11.95 -4.03 5.30
N ARG A 376 -12.81 -4.15 4.27
CA ARG A 376 -14.01 -3.30 4.14
C ARG A 376 -14.99 -3.50 5.30
N LYS A 377 -15.18 -4.73 5.79
CA LYS A 377 -16.06 -5.02 6.93
C LYS A 377 -15.64 -4.35 8.24
N LEU A 378 -14.44 -3.78 8.33
CA LEU A 378 -14.06 -2.99 9.50
C LEU A 378 -14.96 -1.75 9.65
N SER A 379 -15.45 -1.15 8.56
CA SER A 379 -16.37 -0.01 8.63
C SER A 379 -17.69 -0.35 9.33
N ASP A 380 -18.13 -1.60 9.22
CA ASP A 380 -19.37 -2.07 9.84
C ASP A 380 -19.27 -2.06 11.38
N CYS A 381 -18.07 -1.97 11.95
CA CYS A 381 -17.84 -1.93 13.40
C CYS A 381 -17.97 -0.53 14.02
N PHE A 382 -18.26 0.48 13.22
CA PHE A 382 -18.50 1.84 13.68
C PHE A 382 -19.51 2.58 12.79
N SER A 383 -20.32 1.82 12.05
CA SER A 383 -21.39 2.35 11.21
C SER A 383 -22.66 1.50 11.32
N GLY A 384 -23.79 2.12 11.01
CA GLY A 384 -25.10 1.47 11.11
C GLY A 384 -25.74 1.63 12.49
N SER A 385 -26.96 1.08 12.62
CA SER A 385 -27.83 1.28 13.79
C SER A 385 -27.24 0.73 15.09
N ASP A 386 -26.42 -0.30 15.00
CA ASP A 386 -25.74 -0.92 16.13
C ASP A 386 -24.67 -0.03 16.78
N TYR A 387 -24.27 1.02 16.06
CA TYR A 387 -23.28 2.01 16.45
C TYR A 387 -23.85 3.43 16.38
N ASP A 388 -25.17 3.60 16.53
CA ASP A 388 -25.81 4.91 16.50
C ASP A 388 -25.32 5.80 17.65
N VAL A 389 -24.52 6.79 17.30
CA VAL A 389 -23.94 7.78 18.22
C VAL A 389 -24.97 8.78 18.74
N SER A 390 -26.15 8.84 18.12
CA SER A 390 -27.22 9.81 18.43
C SER A 390 -28.07 9.40 19.62
N ALA A 391 -28.39 8.10 19.73
CA ALA A 391 -29.33 7.60 20.72
C ALA A 391 -28.99 8.03 22.17
N PRO A 392 -27.72 7.97 22.63
CA PRO A 392 -27.37 8.44 23.96
C PRO A 392 -27.66 9.94 24.16
N VAL A 393 -27.27 10.83 23.24
CA VAL A 393 -27.51 12.28 23.37
C VAL A 393 -28.99 12.61 23.32
N SER A 394 -29.77 11.91 22.50
CA SER A 394 -31.22 12.12 22.42
C SER A 394 -31.94 11.80 23.74
N GLY A 395 -31.46 10.78 24.47
CA GLY A 395 -31.89 10.51 25.84
C GLY A 395 -31.61 11.69 26.77
N GLU A 396 -30.39 12.22 26.74
CA GLU A 396 -30.00 13.36 27.58
C GLU A 396 -30.75 14.65 27.23
N ILE A 397 -31.01 14.92 25.94
CA ILE A 397 -31.83 16.07 25.52
C ILE A 397 -33.23 15.98 26.12
N THR A 398 -33.81 14.78 26.16
CA THR A 398 -35.14 14.57 26.73
C THR A 398 -35.12 14.85 28.23
N ALA A 399 -34.15 14.31 28.95
CA ALA A 399 -33.98 14.54 30.39
C ALA A 399 -33.78 16.03 30.72
N VAL A 400 -32.93 16.74 29.96
CA VAL A 400 -32.69 18.18 30.11
C VAL A 400 -33.99 18.98 29.92
N LYS A 401 -34.79 18.65 28.91
CA LYS A 401 -36.07 19.35 28.66
C LYS A 401 -37.05 19.14 29.79
N ASP A 402 -37.12 17.94 30.35
CA ASP A 402 -38.03 17.66 31.47
C ASP A 402 -37.59 18.42 32.73
N ILE A 403 -36.29 18.45 33.02
CA ILE A 403 -35.73 19.27 34.12
C ILE A 403 -36.03 20.77 33.90
N GLN A 404 -35.85 21.28 32.69
CA GLN A 404 -36.14 22.67 32.34
C GLN A 404 -37.62 23.02 32.55
N LYS A 405 -38.54 22.12 32.18
CA LYS A 405 -39.99 22.30 32.41
C LYS A 405 -40.31 22.30 33.90
N ASP A 406 -39.74 21.39 34.68
CA ASP A 406 -39.94 21.33 36.13
C ASP A 406 -39.47 22.63 36.78
N VAL A 407 -38.25 23.10 36.46
CA VAL A 407 -37.72 24.37 36.96
C VAL A 407 -38.61 25.55 36.56
N ALA A 408 -39.05 25.61 35.30
CA ALA A 408 -39.96 26.65 34.85
C ALA A 408 -41.31 26.61 35.59
N GLN A 409 -41.85 25.42 35.86
CA GLN A 409 -43.08 25.25 36.62
C GLN A 409 -42.91 25.75 38.06
N TYR A 410 -41.79 25.46 38.73
CA TYR A 410 -41.50 25.98 40.07
C TYR A 410 -41.51 27.51 40.10
N PHE A 411 -40.84 28.17 39.16
CA PHE A 411 -40.83 29.64 39.12
C PHE A 411 -42.18 30.23 38.68
N ASN A 412 -42.93 29.54 37.82
CA ASN A 412 -44.28 29.98 37.44
C ASN A 412 -45.27 29.88 38.61
N GLN A 413 -45.13 28.89 39.50
CA GLN A 413 -45.92 28.82 40.74
C GLN A 413 -45.63 30.01 41.65
N LEU A 414 -44.35 30.37 41.81
CA LEU A 414 -43.94 31.55 42.58
C LEU A 414 -44.54 32.84 42.00
N VAL A 415 -44.42 33.06 40.68
CA VAL A 415 -45.02 34.23 40.01
C VAL A 415 -46.54 34.25 40.18
N SER A 416 -47.20 33.10 40.02
CA SER A 416 -48.66 32.99 40.13
C SER A 416 -49.16 33.29 41.54
N ALA A 417 -48.44 32.83 42.57
CA ALA A 417 -48.78 33.09 43.98
C ALA A 417 -48.78 34.59 44.31
N VAL A 418 -47.85 35.35 43.73
CA VAL A 418 -47.69 36.79 43.99
C VAL A 418 -48.50 37.66 43.00
N GLY A 419 -48.87 37.12 41.83
CA GLY A 419 -49.47 37.87 40.72
C GLY A 419 -50.83 38.52 41.01
N GLY A 420 -51.59 38.01 42.00
CA GLY A 420 -52.93 38.51 42.36
C GLY A 420 -53.00 39.36 43.63
N LEU A 421 -51.86 39.61 44.30
CA LEU A 421 -51.80 40.23 45.62
C LEU A 421 -51.03 41.56 45.59
N ALA A 422 -51.38 42.46 46.51
CA ALA A 422 -50.75 43.76 46.71
C ALA A 422 -50.81 44.17 48.19
N ASN A 423 -50.11 45.24 48.58
CA ASN A 423 -50.19 45.78 49.96
C ASN A 423 -51.61 46.17 50.38
N SER A 424 -52.51 46.47 49.42
CA SER A 424 -53.92 46.81 49.67
C SER A 424 -54.84 45.59 49.77
N SER A 425 -54.34 44.37 49.53
CA SER A 425 -55.13 43.14 49.62
C SER A 425 -55.66 42.91 51.06
N PRO A 426 -56.57 41.95 51.28
CA PRO A 426 -56.94 41.53 52.64
C PRO A 426 -55.74 40.98 53.42
N LEU A 427 -55.66 41.26 54.72
CA LEU A 427 -54.56 40.83 55.59
C LEU A 427 -54.37 39.29 55.59
N ASN A 428 -55.47 38.55 55.68
CA ASN A 428 -55.47 37.09 55.63
C ASN A 428 -54.84 36.53 54.34
N ALA A 429 -55.05 37.18 53.20
CA ALA A 429 -54.48 36.76 51.93
C ALA A 429 -52.96 36.98 51.87
N ARG A 430 -52.46 38.08 52.47
CA ARG A 430 -51.02 38.33 52.59
C ARG A 430 -50.33 37.39 53.57
N MET A 431 -50.98 37.06 54.69
CA MET A 431 -50.47 36.04 55.63
C MET A 431 -50.41 34.64 54.98
N GLN A 432 -51.42 34.28 54.17
CA GLN A 432 -51.41 33.02 53.42
C GLN A 432 -50.29 32.97 52.39
N LEU A 433 -49.98 34.08 51.72
CA LEU A 433 -48.84 34.18 50.81
C LEU A 433 -47.52 33.96 51.56
N ASP A 434 -47.31 34.64 52.68
CA ASP A 434 -46.10 34.49 53.50
C ASP A 434 -45.92 33.04 53.99
N MET A 435 -47.00 32.41 54.48
CA MET A 435 -47.00 30.99 54.85
C MET A 435 -46.66 30.08 53.66
N PHE A 436 -47.22 30.34 52.48
CA PHE A 436 -46.93 29.58 51.26
C PHE A 436 -45.46 29.72 50.85
N LEU A 437 -44.91 30.94 50.83
CA LEU A 437 -43.52 31.19 50.47
C LEU A 437 -42.55 30.57 51.48
N THR A 438 -42.82 30.71 52.78
CA THR A 438 -42.05 30.01 53.83
C THR A 438 -42.04 28.51 53.61
N ALA A 439 -43.22 27.90 53.37
CA ALA A 439 -43.34 26.47 53.13
C ALA A 439 -42.59 26.05 51.84
N PHE A 440 -42.80 26.79 50.75
CA PHE A 440 -42.17 26.55 49.46
C PHE A 440 -40.64 26.56 49.56
N PHE A 441 -40.05 27.59 50.17
CA PHE A 441 -38.59 27.68 50.32
C PHE A 441 -38.02 26.74 51.39
N SER A 442 -38.85 26.24 52.31
CA SER A 442 -38.47 25.15 53.19
C SER A 442 -38.36 23.83 52.42
N GLU A 443 -39.33 23.54 51.55
CA GLU A 443 -39.32 22.34 50.69
C GLU A 443 -38.28 22.43 49.56
N SER A 444 -38.01 23.63 49.03
CA SER A 444 -37.04 23.85 47.95
C SER A 444 -35.62 23.40 48.32
N LYS A 445 -35.28 23.38 49.61
CA LYS A 445 -34.04 22.79 50.14
C LYS A 445 -33.88 21.30 49.84
N THR A 446 -34.98 20.59 49.60
CA THR A 446 -34.99 19.16 49.23
C THR A 446 -35.10 18.98 47.71
N ILE A 447 -35.85 19.85 47.04
CA ILE A 447 -36.11 19.79 45.59
C ILE A 447 -34.86 20.19 44.79
N THR A 448 -34.16 21.26 45.20
CA THR A 448 -32.98 21.77 44.49
C THR A 448 -31.87 20.71 44.38
N PRO A 449 -31.45 20.02 45.47
CA PRO A 449 -30.50 18.91 45.36
C PRO A 449 -30.96 17.78 44.43
N THR A 450 -32.26 17.50 44.36
CA THR A 450 -32.80 16.44 43.50
C THR A 450 -32.65 16.79 42.02
N ILE A 451 -32.99 18.03 41.63
CA ILE A 451 -32.79 18.55 40.26
C ILE A 451 -31.30 18.53 39.89
N LEU A 452 -30.44 18.97 40.82
CA LEU A 452 -28.99 18.95 40.63
C LEU A 452 -28.45 17.52 40.44
N GLN A 453 -28.94 16.55 41.22
CA GLN A 453 -28.55 15.16 41.08
C GLN A 453 -29.00 14.56 39.75
N GLN A 454 -30.20 14.88 39.28
CA GLN A 454 -30.66 14.45 37.95
C GLN A 454 -29.73 14.98 36.84
N LEU A 455 -29.33 16.26 36.92
CA LEU A 455 -28.37 16.84 35.97
C LEU A 455 -27.00 16.15 36.00
N VAL A 456 -26.54 15.69 37.17
CA VAL A 456 -25.28 14.94 37.32
C VAL A 456 -25.40 13.51 36.80
N ASN A 457 -26.54 12.84 37.04
CA ASN A 457 -26.79 11.48 36.59
C ASN A 457 -26.78 11.37 35.06
N MET A 458 -27.36 12.35 34.37
CA MET A 458 -27.32 12.48 32.90
C MET A 458 -25.91 12.32 32.32
N ALA A 459 -24.93 13.08 32.84
CA ALA A 459 -23.55 12.99 32.36
C ALA A 459 -22.91 11.61 32.64
N THR A 460 -23.31 10.96 33.74
CA THR A 460 -22.84 9.63 34.11
C THR A 460 -23.41 8.56 33.18
N ASP A 461 -24.71 8.61 32.92
CA ASP A 461 -25.44 7.69 32.03
C ASP A 461 -24.95 7.82 30.59
N LEU A 462 -24.73 9.04 30.10
CA LEU A 462 -24.11 9.29 28.81
C LEU A 462 -22.72 8.64 28.69
N GLY A 463 -21.89 8.80 29.72
CA GLY A 463 -20.57 8.21 29.78
C GLY A 463 -20.60 6.68 29.73
N ALA A 464 -21.51 6.06 30.46
CA ALA A 464 -21.71 4.61 30.47
C ALA A 464 -22.18 4.08 29.10
N ASN A 465 -23.17 4.74 28.49
CA ASN A 465 -23.71 4.39 27.18
C ASN A 465 -22.63 4.45 26.09
N TYR A 466 -21.81 5.51 26.08
CA TYR A 466 -20.72 5.59 25.11
C TYR A 466 -19.56 4.65 25.38
N ALA A 467 -19.25 4.35 26.64
CA ALA A 467 -18.24 3.34 26.96
C ALA A 467 -18.66 1.97 26.43
N LEU A 468 -19.95 1.61 26.54
CA LEU A 468 -20.50 0.38 25.98
C LEU A 468 -20.44 0.39 24.45
N LEU A 469 -20.77 1.51 23.81
CA LEU A 469 -20.70 1.68 22.36
C LEU A 469 -19.27 1.50 21.82
N ILE A 470 -18.28 2.14 22.47
CA ILE A 470 -16.85 1.98 22.15
C ILE A 470 -16.42 0.53 22.38
N GLY A 471 -16.85 -0.10 23.48
CA GLY A 471 -16.54 -1.49 23.78
C GLY A 471 -17.04 -2.45 22.69
N ARG A 472 -18.27 -2.25 22.22
CA ARG A 472 -18.87 -3.02 21.11
C ARG A 472 -18.06 -2.84 19.82
N SER A 473 -17.70 -1.59 19.50
CA SER A 473 -16.92 -1.26 18.32
C SER A 473 -15.55 -1.93 18.34
N ARG A 474 -14.82 -1.80 19.46
CA ARG A 474 -13.52 -2.45 19.69
C ARG A 474 -13.59 -3.96 19.55
N TYR A 475 -14.61 -4.60 20.12
CA TYR A 475 -14.79 -6.04 20.01
C TYR A 475 -15.01 -6.48 18.55
N CYS A 476 -15.89 -5.79 17.83
CA CYS A 476 -16.13 -6.05 16.41
C CYS A 476 -14.86 -5.87 15.57
N LEU A 477 -14.13 -4.76 15.77
CA LEU A 477 -12.88 -4.47 15.08
C LEU A 477 -11.84 -5.57 15.33
N ALA A 478 -11.67 -5.99 16.59
CA ALA A 478 -10.75 -7.06 16.95
C ALA A 478 -11.10 -8.39 16.28
N MET A 479 -12.39 -8.73 16.20
CA MET A 479 -12.86 -9.94 15.54
C MET A 479 -12.60 -9.91 14.03
N ASN A 480 -12.95 -8.81 13.35
CA ASN A 480 -12.73 -8.66 11.90
C ASN A 480 -11.23 -8.61 11.56
N LYS A 481 -10.42 -7.92 12.39
CA LYS A 481 -8.95 -7.95 12.30
C LYS A 481 -8.41 -9.37 12.43
N ALA A 482 -8.88 -10.15 13.40
CA ALA A 482 -8.43 -11.54 13.59
C ALA A 482 -8.73 -12.43 12.36
N VAL A 483 -9.88 -12.24 11.72
CA VAL A 483 -10.21 -12.93 10.45
C VAL A 483 -9.22 -12.55 9.36
N ALA A 484 -8.94 -11.26 9.17
CA ALA A 484 -7.98 -10.81 8.16
C ALA A 484 -6.56 -11.33 8.43
N VAL A 485 -6.09 -11.28 9.69
CA VAL A 485 -4.78 -11.82 10.10
C VAL A 485 -4.68 -13.32 9.81
N ARG A 486 -5.76 -14.09 10.03
CA ARG A 486 -5.80 -15.52 9.72
C ARG A 486 -5.68 -15.76 8.20
N LEU A 487 -6.35 -14.96 7.38
CA LEU A 487 -6.21 -15.03 5.91
C LEU A 487 -4.76 -14.75 5.51
N ALA A 488 -4.14 -13.69 6.05
CA ALA A 488 -2.75 -13.34 5.79
C ALA A 488 -1.75 -14.43 6.25
N THR A 489 -2.02 -15.09 7.36
CA THR A 489 -1.15 -16.16 7.89
C THR A 489 -1.19 -17.42 7.02
N ASN A 490 -2.38 -17.80 6.53
CA ASN A 490 -2.55 -19.00 5.72
C ASN A 490 -2.10 -18.81 4.26
N PHE A 491 -2.12 -17.57 3.77
CA PHE A 491 -1.87 -17.26 2.37
C PHE A 491 -0.46 -17.68 1.88
N PRO A 492 0.64 -17.37 2.59
CA PRO A 492 1.98 -17.85 2.18
C PRO A 492 2.10 -19.37 2.11
N GLN A 493 1.40 -20.12 2.97
CA GLN A 493 1.39 -21.59 2.93
C GLN A 493 0.66 -22.12 1.69
N ALA A 494 -0.47 -21.52 1.33
CA ALA A 494 -1.19 -21.86 0.10
C ALA A 494 -0.36 -21.55 -1.15
N THR A 495 0.34 -20.41 -1.15
CA THR A 495 1.28 -20.06 -2.21
C THR A 495 2.42 -21.08 -2.30
N PHE A 496 3.01 -21.46 -1.17
CA PHE A 496 4.08 -22.46 -1.11
C PHE A 496 3.62 -23.80 -1.69
N ALA A 497 2.43 -24.28 -1.34
CA ALA A 497 1.87 -25.52 -1.87
C ALA A 497 1.65 -25.51 -3.39
N CYS A 498 1.43 -24.33 -3.99
CA CYS A 498 1.36 -24.20 -5.45
C CYS A 498 2.72 -24.25 -6.14
N VAL A 499 3.80 -23.86 -5.46
CA VAL A 499 5.15 -23.76 -6.04
C VAL A 499 6.08 -24.90 -5.67
N SER A 500 5.76 -25.69 -4.64
CA SER A 500 6.34 -27.01 -4.38
C SER A 500 6.00 -27.94 -5.54
#